data_AF-N8UXF7-F1
#
_entry.id   AF-N8UXF7-F1
#
_cell.length_a   1.000
_cell.length_b   1.000
_cell.length_c   1.000
_cell.angle_alpha   90.00
_cell.angle_beta   90.00
_cell.angle_gamma   90.00
#
_symmetry.space_group_name_H-M   'P 1'
#
loop_
_entity.id
_entity.type
_entity.pdbx_description
1 polymer ?
#
loop_
_entity_poly.entity_id
_entity_poly.type
_entity_poly.pdbx_seq_one_letter_code
_entity_poly.pdbx_strand_id
1 'polypeptide(L)'
;MTFKALFIEIHYGEYPKEIIAKKINEYIENNEIIEMDFFELLDTRVDQKALLFELIQATDPSFSVDCAEAEVLAAHYFLNILARYQVGEIRPFELCEIFNNIEAGFIGAPRHLDEKIVYYPSWLGDLYGACDWCDETWTLEDNPHLLIEVEKQIQNIKDWLSNPVFK
;
A
#
# COMPACT_ATOMS: atom_id res chain seq x y z
N MET A 1 9.04 -11.19 1.45
CA MET A 1 8.35 -10.15 0.64
C MET A 1 8.68 -10.41 -0.83
N THR A 2 7.75 -10.24 -1.77
CA THR A 2 8.04 -10.34 -3.22
C THR A 2 8.45 -8.98 -3.80
N PHE A 3 9.02 -8.94 -5.01
CA PHE A 3 9.39 -7.69 -5.65
C PHE A 3 8.16 -6.77 -5.91
N LYS A 4 7.06 -7.35 -6.39
CA LYS A 4 5.78 -6.63 -6.55
C LYS A 4 5.25 -6.10 -5.22
N ALA A 5 5.37 -6.86 -4.12
CA ALA A 5 4.95 -6.41 -2.80
C ALA A 5 5.77 -5.22 -2.31
N LEU A 6 7.09 -5.24 -2.51
CA LEU A 6 7.97 -4.10 -2.22
C LEU A 6 7.54 -2.87 -3.02
N PHE A 7 7.28 -3.03 -4.32
CA PHE A 7 6.83 -1.94 -5.17
C PHE A 7 5.51 -1.34 -4.68
N ILE A 8 4.52 -2.18 -4.34
CA ILE A 8 3.21 -1.73 -3.82
C ILE A 8 3.35 -0.97 -2.51
N GLU A 9 4.19 -1.45 -1.59
CA GLU A 9 4.50 -0.75 -0.35
C GLU A 9 5.11 0.64 -0.62
N ILE A 10 6.12 0.72 -1.50
CA ILE A 10 6.72 2.01 -1.90
C ILE A 10 5.70 2.89 -2.63
N HIS A 11 4.84 2.30 -3.45
CA HIS A 11 3.87 3.02 -4.28
C HIS A 11 2.87 3.78 -3.43
N TYR A 12 2.31 3.13 -2.39
CA TYR A 12 1.24 3.67 -1.55
C TYR A 12 1.73 4.27 -0.23
N GLY A 13 2.92 3.91 0.24
CA GLY A 13 3.47 4.41 1.49
C GLY A 13 4.14 5.78 1.42
N GLU A 14 4.33 6.34 0.22
CA GLU A 14 4.93 7.67 -0.03
C GLU A 14 6.13 8.03 0.87
N TYR A 15 7.12 7.13 0.88
CA TYR A 15 8.30 7.30 1.70
C TYR A 15 9.30 8.33 1.13
N PRO A 16 10.09 9.01 1.99
CA PRO A 16 11.27 9.75 1.56
C PRO A 16 12.25 8.86 0.80
N LYS A 17 13.03 9.45 -0.12
CA LYS A 17 13.96 8.71 -1.00
C LYS A 17 14.94 7.83 -0.23
N GLU A 18 15.41 8.30 0.92
CA GLU A 18 16.35 7.57 1.77
C GLU A 18 15.72 6.28 2.33
N ILE A 19 14.44 6.33 2.67
CA ILE A 19 13.69 5.18 3.18
C ILE A 19 13.36 4.22 2.04
N ILE A 20 13.02 4.72 0.85
CA ILE A 20 12.83 3.89 -0.35
C ILE A 20 14.12 3.11 -0.65
N ALA A 21 15.26 3.80 -0.73
CA ALA A 21 16.56 3.18 -0.96
C ALA A 21 16.89 2.10 0.08
N LYS A 22 16.62 2.38 1.36
CA LYS A 22 16.82 1.41 2.44
C LYS A 22 15.97 0.14 2.24
N LYS A 23 14.68 0.29 1.93
CA LYS A 23 13.77 -0.85 1.69
C LYS A 23 14.20 -1.69 0.49
N ILE A 24 14.66 -1.05 -0.57
CA ILE A 24 15.19 -1.76 -1.75
C ILE A 24 16.46 -2.54 -1.38
N ASN A 25 17.40 -1.92 -0.66
CA ASN A 25 18.62 -2.59 -0.20
C ASN A 25 18.31 -3.80 0.69
N GLU A 26 17.40 -3.63 1.67
CA GLU A 26 16.93 -4.73 2.53
C GLU A 26 16.30 -5.87 1.72
N TYR A 27 15.57 -5.56 0.65
CA TYR A 27 15.00 -6.58 -0.24
C TYR A 27 16.09 -7.34 -0.99
N ILE A 28 17.06 -6.63 -1.57
CA ILE A 28 18.19 -7.22 -2.31
C ILE A 28 18.99 -8.17 -1.42
N GLU A 29 19.36 -7.71 -0.21
CA GLU A 29 20.13 -8.49 0.75
C GLU A 29 19.41 -9.79 1.16
N ASN A 30 18.09 -9.71 1.39
CA ASN A 30 17.31 -10.85 1.86
C ASN A 30 16.91 -11.85 0.77
N ASN A 31 17.03 -11.50 -0.51
CA ASN A 31 16.66 -12.38 -1.63
C ASN A 31 17.86 -12.83 -2.48
N GLU A 32 19.08 -12.57 -2.00
CA GLU A 32 20.34 -12.90 -2.70
C GLU A 32 20.37 -12.42 -4.17
N ILE A 33 19.72 -11.29 -4.46
CA ILE A 33 19.69 -10.72 -5.81
C ILE A 33 21.01 -9.98 -6.04
N ILE A 34 21.93 -10.60 -6.78
CA ILE A 34 23.25 -10.03 -7.12
C ILE A 34 23.29 -9.61 -8.60
N GLU A 35 22.19 -9.07 -9.12
CA GLU A 35 22.15 -8.57 -10.51
C GLU A 35 22.61 -7.12 -10.57
N MET A 36 23.59 -6.86 -11.43
CA MET A 36 24.25 -5.56 -11.62
C MET A 36 23.26 -4.44 -11.99
N ASP A 37 22.16 -4.80 -12.66
CA ASP A 37 21.08 -3.89 -13.03
C ASP A 37 20.42 -3.27 -11.78
N PHE A 38 20.23 -4.03 -10.69
CA PHE A 38 19.70 -3.53 -9.41
C PHE A 38 20.62 -2.52 -8.71
N PHE A 39 21.93 -2.64 -8.90
CA PHE A 39 22.90 -1.70 -8.32
C PHE A 39 22.94 -0.40 -9.13
N GLU A 40 22.84 -0.45 -10.46
CA GLU A 40 22.71 0.74 -11.31
C GLU A 40 21.38 1.48 -11.04
N LEU A 41 20.31 0.74 -10.73
CA LEU A 41 19.00 1.24 -10.30
C LEU A 41 19.07 2.19 -9.08
N LEU A 42 19.93 1.89 -8.12
CA LEU A 42 20.03 2.60 -6.83
C LEU A 42 20.87 3.87 -6.90
N ASP A 43 21.88 3.89 -7.77
CA ASP A 43 22.92 4.95 -7.78
C ASP A 43 22.62 6.08 -8.78
N THR A 44 21.73 5.86 -9.77
CA THR A 44 21.70 6.72 -10.98
C THR A 44 20.37 7.41 -11.33
N ARG A 45 19.21 7.01 -10.78
CA ARG A 45 17.91 7.58 -11.20
C ARG A 45 17.22 8.42 -10.12
N VAL A 46 16.65 9.55 -10.55
CA VAL A 46 15.92 10.51 -9.71
C VAL A 46 14.60 9.93 -9.18
N ASP A 47 14.03 8.94 -9.87
CA ASP A 47 12.74 8.30 -9.56
C ASP A 47 12.88 6.76 -9.51
N GLN A 48 13.07 6.24 -8.30
CA GLN A 48 13.21 4.80 -8.03
C GLN A 48 11.89 4.05 -8.23
N LYS A 49 10.74 4.69 -7.98
CA LYS A 49 9.41 4.07 -8.08
C LYS A 49 9.10 3.69 -9.53
N ALA A 50 9.34 4.61 -10.48
CA ALA A 50 9.14 4.34 -11.91
C ALA A 50 9.98 3.15 -12.40
N LEU A 51 11.22 3.08 -11.94
CA LEU A 51 12.18 2.06 -12.36
C LEU A 51 11.83 0.66 -11.83
N LEU A 52 11.40 0.56 -10.57
CA LEU A 52 10.86 -0.69 -10.02
C LEU A 52 9.66 -1.17 -10.84
N PHE A 53 8.79 -0.25 -11.26
CA PHE A 53 7.64 -0.60 -12.10
C PHE A 53 8.04 -1.09 -13.48
N GLU A 54 9.01 -0.43 -14.14
CA GLU A 54 9.55 -0.87 -15.44
C GLU A 54 10.11 -2.30 -15.38
N LEU A 55 10.86 -2.62 -14.31
CA LEU A 55 11.37 -3.98 -14.10
C LEU A 55 10.24 -5.02 -13.93
N ILE A 56 9.18 -4.66 -13.20
CA ILE A 56 8.01 -5.53 -13.07
C ILE A 56 7.37 -5.71 -14.45
N GLN A 57 7.16 -4.64 -15.21
CA GLN A 57 6.52 -4.73 -16.54
C GLN A 57 7.37 -5.48 -17.57
N ALA A 58 8.69 -5.49 -17.44
CA ALA A 58 9.57 -6.28 -18.31
C ALA A 58 9.38 -7.79 -18.13
N THR A 59 8.96 -8.23 -16.94
CA THR A 59 8.73 -9.65 -16.60
C THR A 59 7.25 -10.03 -16.59
N ASP A 60 6.38 -9.07 -16.31
CA ASP A 60 4.94 -9.19 -16.30
C ASP A 60 4.27 -7.91 -16.85
N PRO A 61 4.10 -7.81 -18.18
CA PRO A 61 3.47 -6.65 -18.81
C PRO A 61 2.01 -6.43 -18.43
N SER A 62 1.34 -7.43 -17.84
CA SER A 62 -0.06 -7.33 -17.44
C SER A 62 -0.25 -6.66 -16.08
N PHE A 63 0.84 -6.52 -15.32
CA PHE A 63 0.80 -5.87 -14.02
C PHE A 63 0.57 -4.36 -14.16
N SER A 64 -0.39 -3.85 -13.40
CA SER A 64 -0.64 -2.43 -13.18
C SER A 64 -0.83 -2.17 -11.69
N VAL A 65 -0.68 -0.91 -11.27
CA VAL A 65 -0.81 -0.52 -9.86
C VAL A 65 -2.21 -0.74 -9.30
N ASP A 66 -3.20 -0.86 -10.18
CA ASP A 66 -4.62 -0.98 -9.85
C ASP A 66 -5.22 -2.33 -10.28
N CYS A 67 -4.40 -3.31 -10.69
CA CYS A 67 -4.90 -4.64 -11.04
C CYS A 67 -5.32 -5.45 -9.79
N ALA A 68 -6.00 -6.59 -10.00
CA ALA A 68 -6.44 -7.45 -8.90
C ALA A 68 -5.28 -7.98 -8.04
N GLU A 69 -4.12 -8.29 -8.65
CA GLU A 69 -2.94 -8.71 -7.90
C GLU A 69 -2.41 -7.58 -7.02
N ALA A 70 -2.32 -6.36 -7.56
CA ALA A 70 -1.88 -5.18 -6.82
C ALA A 70 -2.80 -4.88 -5.64
N GLU A 71 -4.12 -5.10 -5.79
CA GLU A 71 -5.09 -4.92 -4.70
C GLU A 71 -4.88 -5.91 -3.55
N VAL A 72 -4.61 -7.19 -3.85
CA VAL A 72 -4.28 -8.19 -2.83
C VAL A 72 -2.99 -7.81 -2.10
N LEU A 73 -1.98 -7.37 -2.84
CA LEU A 73 -0.71 -6.90 -2.26
C LEU A 73 -0.91 -5.66 -1.39
N ALA A 74 -1.75 -4.72 -1.83
CA ALA A 74 -2.08 -3.50 -1.08
C ALA A 74 -2.85 -3.83 0.20
N ALA A 75 -3.79 -4.78 0.17
CA ALA A 75 -4.49 -5.26 1.36
C ALA A 75 -3.54 -5.90 2.39
N HIS A 76 -2.58 -6.71 1.94
CA HIS A 76 -1.54 -7.25 2.83
C HIS A 76 -0.62 -6.18 3.41
N TYR A 77 -0.18 -5.23 2.57
CA TYR A 77 0.61 -4.09 3.01
C TYR A 77 -0.15 -3.27 4.06
N PHE A 78 -1.42 -2.95 3.80
CA PHE A 78 -2.22 -2.15 4.71
C PHE A 78 -2.52 -2.89 6.02
N LEU A 79 -2.72 -4.20 5.99
CA LEU A 79 -2.84 -5.01 7.19
C LEU A 79 -1.61 -4.89 8.11
N ASN A 80 -0.40 -4.82 7.53
CA ASN A 80 0.83 -4.58 8.28
C ASN A 80 0.87 -3.16 8.87
N ILE A 81 0.43 -2.15 8.11
CA ILE A 81 0.31 -0.76 8.59
C ILE A 81 -0.65 -0.67 9.77
N LEU A 82 -1.83 -1.29 9.68
CA LEU A 82 -2.81 -1.32 10.77
C LEU A 82 -2.25 -1.98 12.04
N ALA A 83 -1.52 -3.09 11.91
CA ALA A 83 -0.87 -3.76 13.04
C ALA A 83 0.18 -2.88 13.71
N ARG A 84 0.96 -2.13 12.93
CA ARG A 84 1.97 -1.18 13.44
C ARG A 84 1.32 0.03 14.12
N TYR A 85 0.19 0.51 13.60
CA TYR A 85 -0.60 1.55 14.26
C TYR A 85 -1.11 1.11 15.64
N GLN A 86 -1.60 -0.14 15.78
CA GLN A 86 -2.09 -0.67 17.06
C GLN A 86 -1.04 -0.66 18.19
N VAL A 87 0.25 -0.75 17.84
CA VAL A 87 1.36 -0.72 18.80
C VAL A 87 2.05 0.64 18.90
N GLY A 88 1.50 1.67 18.24
CA GLY A 88 2.00 3.04 18.30
C GLY A 88 3.24 3.33 17.47
N GLU A 89 3.58 2.47 16.51
CA GLU A 89 4.70 2.71 15.57
C GLU A 89 4.33 3.67 14.43
N ILE A 90 3.04 3.94 14.23
CA ILE A 90 2.50 4.81 13.18
C ILE A 90 1.55 5.80 13.84
N ARG A 91 1.66 7.08 13.49
CA ARG A 91 0.78 8.14 13.99
C ARG A 91 -0.56 8.14 13.24
N PRO A 92 -1.66 8.67 13.82
CA PRO A 92 -2.96 8.77 13.15
C PRO A 92 -2.89 9.41 11.76
N PHE A 93 -2.18 10.53 11.63
CA PHE A 93 -2.02 11.23 10.37
C PHE A 93 -1.35 10.35 9.29
N GLU A 94 -0.28 9.63 9.65
CA GLU A 94 0.44 8.74 8.73
C GLU A 94 -0.42 7.56 8.29
N LEU A 95 -1.21 6.99 9.20
CA LEU A 95 -2.18 5.94 8.86
C LEU A 95 -3.20 6.44 7.84
N CYS A 96 -3.78 7.63 8.08
CA CYS A 96 -4.81 8.19 7.22
C CYS A 96 -4.25 8.64 5.86
N GLU A 97 -3.02 9.14 5.79
CA GLU A 97 -2.33 9.43 4.54
C GLU A 97 -2.13 8.16 3.70
N ILE A 98 -1.63 7.07 4.31
CA ILE A 98 -1.47 5.78 3.62
C ILE A 98 -2.82 5.23 3.15
N PHE A 99 -3.87 5.31 3.99
CA PHE A 99 -5.22 4.91 3.61
C PHE A 99 -5.71 5.69 2.38
N ASN A 100 -5.59 7.02 2.39
CA ASN A 100 -6.01 7.88 1.28
C ASN A 100 -5.26 7.56 -0.02
N ASN A 101 -3.96 7.26 0.06
CA ASN A 101 -3.16 6.88 -1.11
C ASN A 101 -3.64 5.56 -1.73
N ILE A 102 -3.98 4.57 -0.90
CA ILE A 102 -4.55 3.29 -1.35
C ILE A 102 -5.93 3.52 -1.96
N GLU A 103 -6.80 4.25 -1.25
CA GLU A 103 -8.15 4.56 -1.71
C GLU A 103 -8.12 5.23 -3.09
N ALA A 104 -7.38 6.33 -3.22
CA ALA A 104 -7.22 7.06 -4.47
C ALA A 104 -6.63 6.19 -5.59
N GLY A 105 -5.74 5.26 -5.27
CA GLY A 105 -5.13 4.36 -6.25
C GLY A 105 -6.06 3.29 -6.81
N PHE A 106 -7.15 2.95 -6.10
CA PHE A 106 -8.14 1.98 -6.56
C PHE A 106 -9.48 2.60 -6.96
N ILE A 107 -9.75 3.86 -6.61
CA ILE A 107 -10.92 4.58 -7.11
C ILE A 107 -10.90 4.56 -8.64
N GLY A 108 -11.90 3.91 -9.23
CA GLY A 108 -12.03 3.81 -10.69
C GLY A 108 -11.10 2.80 -11.34
N ALA A 109 -10.46 1.90 -10.57
CA ALA A 109 -9.68 0.81 -11.13
C ALA A 109 -10.53 0.00 -12.15
N PRO A 110 -9.94 -0.45 -13.27
CA PRO A 110 -10.66 -1.17 -14.30
C PRO A 110 -11.10 -2.52 -13.74
N ARG A 111 -12.40 -2.63 -13.42
CA ARG A 111 -13.06 -3.87 -12.96
C ARG A 111 -14.12 -4.36 -13.92
N HIS A 112 -14.07 -3.87 -15.17
CA HIS A 112 -15.08 -4.16 -16.20
C HIS A 112 -16.51 -3.79 -15.75
N LEU A 113 -16.62 -2.77 -14.90
CA LEU A 113 -17.87 -2.18 -14.47
C LEU A 113 -18.46 -1.29 -15.58
N ASP A 114 -19.76 -1.00 -15.47
CA ASP A 114 -20.40 0.04 -16.28
C ASP A 114 -19.68 1.39 -16.06
N GLU A 115 -19.55 2.20 -17.12
CA GLU A 115 -18.84 3.49 -17.09
C GLU A 115 -19.36 4.47 -16.02
N LYS A 116 -20.58 4.26 -15.51
CA LYS A 116 -21.19 5.09 -14.47
C LYS A 116 -20.90 4.62 -13.05
N ILE A 117 -20.25 3.46 -12.89
CA ILE A 117 -19.98 2.85 -11.59
C ILE A 117 -18.50 3.00 -11.30
N VAL A 118 -18.19 3.75 -10.24
CA VAL A 118 -16.84 3.84 -9.70
C VAL A 118 -16.57 2.59 -8.88
N TYR A 119 -15.46 1.91 -9.18
CA TYR A 119 -14.98 0.84 -8.33
C TYR A 119 -14.51 1.42 -6.99
N TYR A 120 -14.95 0.79 -5.90
CA TYR A 120 -14.45 1.05 -4.56
C TYR A 120 -14.14 -0.30 -3.89
N PRO A 121 -12.89 -0.56 -3.46
CA PRO A 121 -12.55 -1.83 -2.83
C PRO A 121 -13.37 -2.08 -1.57
N SER A 122 -14.15 -3.17 -1.55
CA SER A 122 -15.03 -3.49 -0.42
C SER A 122 -14.28 -3.72 0.89
N TRP A 123 -12.99 -4.08 0.81
CA TRP A 123 -12.17 -4.32 1.98
C TRP A 123 -11.70 -3.03 2.67
N LEU A 124 -11.82 -1.85 2.06
CA LEU A 124 -11.43 -0.56 2.69
C LEU A 124 -12.37 -0.10 3.81
N GLY A 125 -13.56 -0.71 3.93
CA GLY A 125 -14.46 -0.49 5.06
C GLY A 125 -14.87 0.98 5.24
N ASP A 126 -15.01 1.39 6.50
CA ASP A 126 -15.41 2.75 6.91
C ASP A 126 -14.23 3.58 7.45
N LEU A 127 -13.00 3.20 7.10
CA LEU A 127 -11.83 4.00 7.47
C LEU A 127 -11.87 5.40 6.87
N TYR A 128 -12.54 5.58 5.73
CA TYR A 128 -12.82 6.91 5.17
C TYR A 128 -13.48 7.82 6.22
N GLY A 129 -14.53 7.35 6.89
CA GLY A 129 -15.22 8.09 7.94
C GLY A 129 -14.37 8.29 9.20
N ALA A 130 -13.54 7.31 9.56
CA ALA A 130 -12.65 7.40 10.73
C ALA A 130 -11.45 8.34 10.53
N CYS A 131 -10.99 8.48 9.28
CA CYS A 131 -9.94 9.40 8.86
C CYS A 131 -10.46 10.78 8.43
N ASP A 132 -11.78 10.97 8.39
CA ASP A 132 -12.37 12.27 8.09
C ASP A 132 -11.88 13.30 9.14
N TRP A 133 -11.44 14.46 8.67
CA TRP A 133 -10.85 15.55 9.47
C TRP A 133 -9.55 15.20 10.23
N CYS A 134 -8.86 14.11 9.89
CA CYS A 134 -7.56 13.80 10.49
C CYS A 134 -6.51 14.86 10.14
N ASP A 135 -5.73 15.29 11.13
CA ASP A 135 -4.61 16.21 10.95
C ASP A 135 -3.37 15.76 11.76
N GLU A 136 -2.24 16.47 11.57
CA GLU A 136 -0.95 16.15 12.20
C GLU A 136 -0.95 16.24 13.74
N THR A 137 -1.97 16.86 14.34
CA THR A 137 -2.09 17.03 15.80
C THR A 137 -2.76 15.84 16.48
N TRP A 138 -3.40 14.95 15.71
CA TRP A 138 -4.07 13.78 16.25
C TRP A 138 -3.08 12.82 16.91
N THR A 139 -3.39 12.42 18.15
CA THR A 139 -2.71 11.32 18.84
C THR A 139 -3.64 10.12 19.00
N LEU A 140 -3.06 8.98 19.36
CA LEU A 140 -3.80 7.75 19.67
C LEU A 140 -4.76 7.95 20.85
N GLU A 141 -4.34 8.74 21.85
CA GLU A 141 -5.12 8.99 23.05
C GLU A 141 -6.35 9.86 22.80
N ASP A 142 -6.22 10.88 21.95
CA ASP A 142 -7.27 11.86 21.71
C ASP A 142 -8.27 11.41 20.62
N ASN A 143 -7.93 10.37 19.84
CA ASN A 143 -8.74 9.86 18.73
C ASN A 143 -9.00 8.35 18.84
N PRO A 144 -9.63 7.87 19.94
CA PRO A 144 -9.84 6.44 20.18
C PRO A 144 -10.79 5.80 19.16
N HIS A 145 -11.61 6.59 18.45
CA HIS A 145 -12.49 6.08 17.39
C HIS A 145 -11.70 5.48 16.23
N LEU A 146 -10.54 6.04 15.89
CA LEU A 146 -9.70 5.52 14.82
C LEU A 146 -9.14 4.14 15.20
N LEU A 147 -8.74 3.94 16.45
CA LEU A 147 -8.28 2.63 16.93
C LEU A 147 -9.40 1.57 16.86
N ILE A 148 -10.62 1.94 17.28
CA ILE A 148 -11.80 1.06 17.17
C ILE A 148 -12.06 0.66 15.72
N GLU A 149 -11.96 1.59 14.78
CA GLU A 149 -12.17 1.29 13.37
C GLU A 149 -11.03 0.45 12.79
N VAL A 150 -9.77 0.71 13.18
CA VAL A 150 -8.61 -0.12 12.82
C VAL A 150 -8.82 -1.58 13.24
N GLU A 151 -9.33 -1.84 14.44
CA GLU A 151 -9.60 -3.20 14.91
C GLU A 151 -10.62 -3.94 14.05
N LYS A 152 -11.72 -3.26 13.67
CA LYS A 152 -12.71 -3.82 12.76
C LYS A 152 -12.11 -4.05 11.37
N GLN A 153 -11.33 -3.09 10.91
CA GLN A 153 -10.74 -3.09 9.59
C GLN A 153 -9.74 -4.23 9.39
N ILE A 154 -8.95 -4.54 10.42
CA ILE A 154 -8.07 -5.72 10.43
C ILE A 154 -8.86 -7.00 10.18
N GLN A 155 -10.04 -7.15 10.80
CA GLN A 155 -10.88 -8.32 10.59
C GLN A 155 -11.48 -8.33 9.19
N ASN A 156 -12.01 -7.19 8.71
CA ASN A 156 -12.56 -7.05 7.36
C ASN A 156 -11.55 -7.46 6.28
N ILE A 157 -10.30 -6.99 6.40
CA ILE A 157 -9.23 -7.33 5.45
C ILE A 157 -8.89 -8.81 5.50
N LYS A 158 -8.77 -9.41 6.69
CA LYS A 158 -8.50 -10.85 6.84
C LYS A 158 -9.60 -11.72 6.22
N ASP A 159 -10.86 -11.34 6.43
CA ASP A 159 -12.00 -12.04 5.87
C ASP A 159 -12.02 -11.92 4.34
N TRP A 160 -11.77 -10.73 3.80
CA TRP A 160 -11.68 -10.51 2.36
C TRP A 160 -10.51 -11.26 1.73
N LEU A 161 -9.32 -11.23 2.34
CA LEU A 161 -8.14 -11.97 1.85
C LEU A 161 -8.35 -13.49 1.81
N SER A 162 -9.27 -14.02 2.61
CA SER A 162 -9.62 -15.45 2.59
C SER A 162 -10.43 -15.84 1.35
N ASN A 163 -11.13 -14.89 0.72
CA ASN A 163 -11.85 -15.07 -0.53
C ASN A 163 -12.03 -13.73 -1.27
N PRO A 164 -10.98 -13.22 -1.94
CA PRO A 164 -11.00 -11.89 -2.55
C PRO A 164 -12.06 -11.79 -3.63
N VAL A 165 -12.85 -10.71 -3.57
CA VAL A 165 -13.91 -10.42 -4.54
C VAL A 165 -13.58 -9.11 -5.25
N PHE A 166 -13.30 -9.21 -6.54
CA PHE A 166 -13.11 -8.08 -7.45
C PHE A 166 -14.40 -7.93 -8.24
N LYS A 167 -15.32 -7.12 -7.72
CA LYS A 167 -16.63 -6.85 -8.33
C LYS A 167 -16.57 -5.63 -9.21
#